data_AF-A0A1J7BVY8-F1
#
_entry.id   AF-A0A1J7BVY8-F1
#
_cell.length_a   1.000
_cell.length_b   1.000
_cell.length_c   1.000
_cell.angle_alpha   90.00
_cell.angle_beta   90.00
_cell.angle_gamma   90.00
#
_symmetry.space_group_name_H-M   'P 1'
#
loop_
_entity.id
_entity.type
_entity.pdbx_description
1 polymer ?
#
loop_
_entity_poly.entity_id
_entity_poly.type
_entity_poly.pdbx_seq_one_letter_code
_entity_poly.pdbx_strand_id
1 'polypeptide(L)'
;MESTVDLTRYKVIQNTKINAQEFKFVDSKHLQHPLPPLVSVESYISAGGLPTLKIRATLYINSEFTQNPIVSVPTLKDTTLEIFFDYDYTEETPETCDVWYVEIDYYSTDATKVTEVLSYLRNVDPETSRGTKTGVGD
;
A
#
# COMPACT_ATOMS: atom_id res chain seq x y z
N MET A 1 -9.80 -0.61 -24.89
CA MET A 1 -8.62 -1.46 -24.63
C MET A 1 -8.60 -1.73 -23.14
N GLU A 2 -9.04 -2.91 -22.72
CA GLU A 2 -8.88 -3.34 -21.32
C GLU A 2 -7.40 -3.62 -21.08
N SER A 3 -6.77 -2.85 -20.20
CA SER A 3 -5.44 -3.18 -19.68
C SER A 3 -5.57 -4.46 -18.86
N THR A 4 -5.03 -5.57 -19.37
CA THR A 4 -4.87 -6.79 -18.60
C THR A 4 -3.93 -6.46 -17.44
N VAL A 5 -4.44 -6.49 -16.21
CA VAL A 5 -3.63 -6.24 -15.01
C VAL A 5 -2.64 -7.38 -14.87
N ASP A 6 -1.40 -7.11 -15.24
CA ASP A 6 -0.29 -8.04 -15.10
C ASP A 6 0.17 -8.07 -13.65
N LEU A 7 -0.36 -9.04 -12.89
CA LEU A 7 -0.04 -9.27 -11.47
C LEU A 7 1.43 -9.70 -11.23
N THR A 8 2.23 -9.84 -12.28
CA THR A 8 3.63 -10.30 -12.16
C THR A 8 4.64 -9.17 -11.94
N ARG A 9 4.25 -7.90 -12.05
CA ARG A 9 5.18 -6.75 -12.10
C ARG A 9 5.63 -6.20 -10.75
N TYR A 10 5.25 -6.82 -9.65
CA TYR A 10 5.71 -6.40 -8.33
C TYR A 10 5.79 -7.57 -7.35
N LYS A 11 6.58 -7.37 -6.31
CA LYS A 11 6.72 -8.30 -5.19
C LYS A 11 6.76 -7.51 -3.89
N VAL A 12 5.93 -7.92 -2.93
CA VAL A 12 6.08 -7.50 -1.54
C VAL A 12 7.24 -8.29 -0.93
N ILE A 13 8.32 -7.60 -0.63
CA ILE A 13 9.53 -8.16 -0.02
C ILE A 13 9.35 -8.28 1.49
N GLN A 14 8.76 -7.25 2.10
CA GLN A 14 8.49 -7.20 3.52
C GLN A 14 7.19 -6.47 3.79
N ASN A 15 6.46 -6.95 4.79
CA ASN A 15 5.29 -6.28 5.36
C ASN A 15 5.21 -6.68 6.83
N THR A 16 5.64 -5.80 7.72
CA THR A 16 5.89 -6.18 9.12
C THR A 16 5.64 -5.00 10.05
N LYS A 17 4.94 -5.24 11.14
CA LYS A 17 4.86 -4.33 12.28
C LYS A 17 6.23 -4.21 12.93
N ILE A 18 6.75 -2.99 13.05
CA ILE A 18 8.12 -2.74 13.55
C ILE A 18 8.17 -2.24 14.99
N ASN A 19 7.06 -1.77 15.55
CA ASN A 19 6.98 -1.32 16.95
C ASN A 19 6.58 -2.48 17.88
N ALA A 20 7.28 -2.60 19.01
CA ALA A 20 6.94 -3.56 20.06
C ALA A 20 5.88 -3.02 21.04
N GLN A 21 5.93 -1.71 21.30
CA GLN A 21 4.93 -0.98 22.09
C GLN A 21 4.08 -0.12 21.16
N GLU A 22 2.83 0.08 21.51
CA GLU A 22 1.92 0.99 20.80
C GLU A 22 2.56 2.37 20.63
N PHE A 23 2.53 2.87 19.40
CA PHE A 23 3.05 4.19 19.08
C PHE A 23 2.00 5.25 19.38
N LYS A 24 2.40 6.32 20.08
CA LYS A 24 1.52 7.45 20.38
C LYS A 24 2.14 8.74 19.89
N PHE A 25 1.38 9.48 19.08
CA PHE A 25 1.78 10.83 18.69
C PHE A 25 1.67 11.76 19.91
N VAL A 26 2.74 12.53 20.16
CA VAL A 26 2.76 13.51 21.26
C VAL A 26 1.83 14.68 20.97
N ASP A 27 1.78 15.13 19.70
CA ASP A 27 0.90 16.18 19.22
C ASP A 27 -0.08 15.63 18.18
N SER A 28 -1.20 15.08 18.66
CA SER A 28 -2.25 14.50 17.81
C SER A 28 -3.26 15.51 17.28
N LYS A 29 -3.27 16.76 17.79
CA LYS A 29 -4.32 17.74 17.48
C LYS A 29 -4.26 18.26 16.04
N HIS A 30 -3.09 18.17 15.42
CA HIS A 30 -2.86 18.62 14.05
C HIS A 30 -2.80 17.47 13.04
N LEU A 31 -3.02 16.23 13.48
CA LEU A 31 -3.02 15.07 12.60
C LEU A 31 -4.36 14.95 11.89
N GLN A 32 -4.29 14.69 10.58
CA GLN A 32 -5.45 14.31 9.78
C GLN A 32 -5.31 12.83 9.45
N HIS A 33 -6.25 12.03 9.96
CA HIS A 33 -6.29 10.60 9.69
C HIS A 33 -7.16 10.30 8.45
N PRO A 34 -6.84 9.26 7.67
CA PRO A 34 -5.64 8.41 7.78
C PRO A 34 -4.35 9.18 7.47
N LEU A 35 -3.27 8.85 8.19
CA LEU A 35 -1.98 9.47 7.94
C LEU A 35 -1.42 9.00 6.59
N PRO A 36 -0.89 9.90 5.76
CA PRO A 36 -0.30 9.51 4.49
C PRO A 36 0.91 8.59 4.72
N PRO A 37 1.12 7.57 3.86
CA PRO A 37 2.32 6.75 3.89
C PRO A 37 3.59 7.61 3.77
N LEU A 38 4.59 7.31 4.59
CA LEU A 38 5.92 7.89 4.41
C LEU A 38 6.72 6.99 3.47
N VAL A 39 6.92 7.44 2.23
CA VAL A 39 7.50 6.61 1.16
C VAL A 39 8.85 7.14 0.71
N SER A 40 9.78 6.21 0.49
CA SER A 40 11.02 6.44 -0.24
C SER A 40 11.12 5.48 -1.42
N VAL A 41 11.79 5.93 -2.48
CA VAL A 41 11.93 5.20 -3.73
C VAL A 41 13.36 5.25 -4.19
N GLU A 42 13.85 4.11 -4.67
CA GLU A 42 15.18 3.95 -5.22
C GLU A 42 15.09 3.14 -6.51
N SER A 43 15.76 3.58 -7.58
CA SER A 43 15.85 2.83 -8.82
C SER A 43 17.12 1.99 -8.86
N TYR A 44 17.01 0.75 -9.35
CA TYR A 44 18.15 -0.15 -9.53
C TYR A 44 17.87 -1.15 -10.65
N ILE A 45 18.90 -1.91 -11.04
CA ILE A 45 18.77 -3.04 -11.97
C ILE A 45 18.82 -4.33 -11.16
N SER A 46 17.75 -5.13 -11.21
CA SER A 46 17.66 -6.38 -10.45
C SER A 46 18.52 -7.50 -11.05
N ALA A 47 18.74 -8.57 -10.27
CA ALA A 47 19.43 -9.78 -10.70
C ALA A 47 18.61 -10.46 -11.82
N GLY A 48 18.90 -10.10 -13.07
CA GLY A 48 18.07 -10.41 -14.23
C GLY A 48 18.08 -9.30 -15.29
N GLY A 49 18.65 -8.13 -14.98
CA GLY A 49 18.79 -7.03 -15.91
C GLY A 49 17.54 -6.17 -16.05
N LEU A 50 16.51 -6.40 -15.23
CA LEU A 50 15.26 -5.66 -15.28
C LEU A 50 15.33 -4.37 -14.44
N PRO A 51 15.01 -3.21 -15.03
CA PRO A 51 14.80 -1.98 -14.26
C PRO A 51 13.76 -2.19 -13.18
N THR A 52 14.09 -1.80 -11.96
CA THR A 52 13.28 -2.04 -10.77
C THR A 52 13.24 -0.79 -9.90
N LEU A 53 12.07 -0.50 -9.33
CA LEU A 53 11.92 0.48 -8.28
C LEU A 53 11.78 -0.26 -6.95
N LYS A 54 12.69 0.02 -6.02
CA LYS A 54 12.55 -0.38 -4.62
C LYS A 54 11.79 0.71 -3.89
N ILE A 55 10.64 0.34 -3.35
CA ILE A 55 9.69 1.25 -2.72
C ILE A 55 9.55 0.81 -1.26
N ARG A 56 9.82 1.74 -0.34
CA ARG A 56 9.79 1.48 1.09
C ARG A 56 8.82 2.44 1.73
N ALA A 57 7.81 1.92 2.42
CA ALA A 57 6.76 2.69 3.06
C ALA A 57 6.74 2.43 4.57
N THR A 58 6.53 3.50 5.34
CA THR A 58 6.14 3.42 6.74
C THR A 58 4.69 3.86 6.87
N LEU A 59 3.86 3.02 7.49
CA LEU A 59 2.44 3.25 7.70
C LEU A 59 2.14 3.36 9.20
N TYR A 60 1.25 4.27 9.57
CA TYR A 60 0.73 4.40 10.92
C TYR A 60 -0.75 4.03 10.90
N ILE A 61 -1.08 2.87 11.45
CA ILE A 61 -2.41 2.27 11.42
C ILE A 61 -2.90 2.15 12.85
N ASN A 62 -4.19 2.38 13.11
CA ASN A 62 -4.77 2.21 14.46
C ASN A 62 -4.43 0.80 15.00
N SER A 63 -3.81 0.74 16.19
CA SER A 63 -3.37 -0.52 16.82
C SER A 63 -4.52 -1.44 17.27
N GLU A 64 -5.75 -0.94 17.30
CA GLU A 64 -6.94 -1.77 17.53
C GLU A 64 -7.16 -2.77 16.36
N PHE A 65 -6.70 -2.43 15.15
CA PHE A 65 -6.74 -3.34 14.01
C PHE A 65 -5.47 -4.19 13.96
N THR A 66 -5.65 -5.49 14.21
CA THR A 66 -4.54 -6.47 14.22
C THR A 66 -4.20 -7.04 12.85
N GLN A 67 -4.96 -6.67 11.81
CA GLN A 67 -4.74 -7.15 10.46
C GLN A 67 -3.59 -6.40 9.79
N ASN A 68 -2.75 -7.15 9.06
CA ASN A 68 -1.70 -6.54 8.27
C ASN A 68 -2.31 -5.72 7.13
N PRO A 69 -1.72 -4.56 6.77
CA PRO A 69 -2.12 -3.84 5.59
C PRO A 69 -1.87 -4.69 4.34
N ILE A 70 -2.72 -4.56 3.33
CA ILE A 70 -2.60 -5.28 2.07
C ILE A 70 -2.00 -4.32 1.03
N VAL A 71 -0.96 -4.78 0.33
CA VAL A 71 -0.42 -4.03 -0.80
C VAL A 71 -1.22 -4.37 -2.04
N SER A 72 -2.05 -3.43 -2.47
CA SER A 72 -2.75 -3.50 -3.74
C SER A 72 -1.78 -3.46 -4.91
N VAL A 73 -2.19 -4.00 -6.06
CA VAL A 73 -1.36 -4.07 -7.26
C VAL A 73 -0.98 -2.66 -7.71
N PRO A 74 0.33 -2.33 -7.81
CA PRO A 74 0.75 -1.02 -8.28
C PRO A 74 0.25 -0.74 -9.70
N THR A 75 -0.31 0.44 -9.91
CA THR A 75 -0.89 0.84 -11.20
C THR A 75 -0.08 1.97 -11.79
N LEU A 76 0.52 1.74 -12.96
CA LEU A 76 1.21 2.80 -13.70
C LEU A 76 0.21 3.52 -14.60
N LYS A 77 0.06 4.83 -14.39
CA LYS A 77 -0.70 5.74 -15.27
C LYS A 77 0.25 6.79 -15.81
N ASP A 78 0.48 6.77 -17.12
CA ASP A 78 1.48 7.60 -17.80
C ASP A 78 2.88 7.45 -17.20
N THR A 79 3.32 8.41 -16.38
CA THR A 79 4.62 8.41 -15.69
C THR A 79 4.49 8.36 -14.16
N THR A 80 3.28 8.20 -13.64
CA THR A 80 2.99 8.14 -12.20
C THR A 80 2.61 6.72 -11.81
N LEU A 81 3.38 6.14 -10.88
CA LEU A 81 3.08 4.84 -10.29
C LEU A 81 2.24 5.03 -9.03
N GLU A 82 1.00 4.58 -9.05
CA GLU A 82 0.10 4.60 -7.91
C GLU A 82 0.22 3.30 -7.10
N ILE A 83 0.32 3.43 -5.77
CA ILE A 83 0.35 2.32 -4.83
C ILE A 83 -0.69 2.57 -3.74
N PHE A 84 -1.47 1.53 -3.45
CA PHE A 84 -2.46 1.54 -2.39
C PHE A 84 -2.06 0.55 -1.31
N PHE A 85 -2.02 1.03 -0.08
CA PHE A 85 -1.94 0.23 1.13
C PHE A 85 -3.34 0.17 1.71
N ASP A 86 -3.98 -0.97 1.54
CA ASP A 86 -5.34 -1.21 1.97
C ASP A 86 -5.34 -1.67 3.42
N TYR A 87 -6.18 -1.05 4.24
CA TYR A 87 -6.39 -1.47 5.61
C TYR A 87 -7.81 -1.12 6.06
N ASP A 88 -8.29 -1.83 7.08
CA ASP A 88 -9.60 -1.57 7.69
C ASP A 88 -9.46 -0.45 8.73
N TYR A 89 -10.33 0.56 8.67
CA TYR A 89 -10.33 1.66 9.64
C TYR A 89 -11.69 2.30 9.88
N THR A 90 -11.82 2.92 11.05
CA THR A 90 -12.97 3.75 11.44
C THR A 90 -12.64 5.23 11.27
N GLU A 91 -13.64 6.08 11.05
CA GLU A 91 -13.42 7.54 10.91
C GLU A 91 -12.87 8.22 12.19
N GLU A 92 -12.76 7.48 13.29
CA GLU A 92 -12.24 7.98 14.55
C GLU A 92 -10.71 8.14 14.50
N THR A 93 -10.22 9.22 15.11
CA THR A 93 -8.78 9.42 15.25
C THR A 93 -8.24 8.44 16.29
N PRO A 94 -7.28 7.57 15.93
CA PRO A 94 -6.77 6.57 16.85
C PRO A 94 -5.99 7.18 18.01
N GLU A 95 -6.18 6.61 19.21
CA GLU A 95 -5.38 6.99 20.38
C GLU A 95 -3.94 6.47 20.29
N THR A 96 -3.79 5.29 19.68
CA THR A 96 -2.51 4.62 19.47
C THR A 96 -2.43 3.97 18.08
N CYS A 97 -1.21 3.80 17.59
CA CYS A 97 -0.95 3.21 16.28
C CYS A 97 0.07 2.08 16.36
N ASP A 98 -0.10 1.12 15.48
CA ASP A 98 0.99 0.26 15.03
C ASP A 98 1.69 0.87 13.83
N VAL A 99 3.02 0.70 13.82
CA VAL A 99 3.91 1.19 12.76
C VAL A 99 4.30 0.00 11.90
N TRP A 100 3.94 0.07 10.63
CA TRP A 100 4.23 -0.98 9.66
C TRP A 100 5.32 -0.54 8.69
N TYR A 101 6.31 -1.40 8.48
CA TYR A 101 7.27 -1.28 7.40
C TYR A 101 6.86 -2.18 6.24
N VAL A 102 6.73 -1.59 5.05
CA VAL A 102 6.42 -2.30 3.81
C VAL A 102 7.52 -2.04 2.79
N GLU A 103 8.05 -3.11 2.21
CA GLU A 103 9.04 -3.05 1.13
C GLU A 103 8.51 -3.77 -0.10
N ILE A 104 8.56 -3.09 -1.24
CA ILE A 104 8.07 -3.56 -2.52
C ILE A 104 9.17 -3.39 -3.57
N ASP A 105 9.36 -4.40 -4.40
CA ASP A 105 10.06 -4.25 -5.67
C ASP A 105 9.02 -4.20 -6.79
N TYR A 106 9.01 -3.12 -7.56
CA TYR A 106 8.25 -3.00 -8.81
C TYR A 106 9.20 -3.17 -9.99
N TYR A 107 9.13 -4.30 -10.68
CA TYR A 107 10.01 -4.67 -11.78
C TYR A 107 9.21 -4.75 -13.07
N SER A 108 9.43 -3.75 -13.92
CA SER A 108 8.73 -3.57 -15.20
C SER A 108 9.68 -2.92 -16.18
N THR A 109 9.57 -3.25 -17.47
CA THR A 109 10.27 -2.49 -18.52
C THR A 109 9.87 -1.01 -18.51
N ASP A 110 8.68 -0.70 -17.99
CA ASP A 110 8.17 0.67 -17.84
C ASP A 110 8.66 1.36 -16.56
N ALA A 111 9.39 0.67 -15.66
CA ALA A 111 9.90 1.26 -14.43
C ALA A 111 10.82 2.47 -14.70
N THR A 112 11.52 2.50 -15.83
CA THR A 112 12.36 3.64 -16.24
C THR A 112 11.56 4.87 -16.69
N LYS A 113 10.25 4.72 -16.94
CA LYS A 113 9.35 5.81 -17.33
C LYS A 113 8.70 6.49 -16.12
N VAL A 114 8.79 5.87 -14.95
CA VAL A 114 8.20 6.41 -13.71
C VAL A 114 8.98 7.64 -13.27
N THR A 115 8.30 8.77 -13.17
CA THR A 115 8.83 10.04 -12.67
C THR A 115 8.35 10.35 -11.26
N GLU A 116 7.25 9.73 -10.85
CA GLU A 116 6.57 9.98 -9.58
C GLU A 116 5.96 8.69 -9.03
N VAL A 117 5.97 8.55 -7.71
CA VAL A 117 5.24 7.48 -7.01
C VAL A 117 4.22 8.15 -6.09
N LEU A 118 2.94 7.88 -6.32
CA LEU A 118 1.86 8.31 -5.45
C LEU A 118 1.41 7.14 -4.58
N SER A 119 1.43 7.36 -3.27
CA SER A 119 1.08 6.34 -2.28
C SER A 119 -0.11 6.76 -1.45
N TYR A 120 -1.04 5.84 -1.27
CA TYR A 120 -2.27 6.05 -0.52
C TYR A 120 -2.42 5.00 0.57
N LEU A 121 -2.86 5.42 1.74
CA LEU A 121 -3.40 4.53 2.75
C LEU A 121 -4.94 4.58 2.61
N ARG A 122 -5.56 3.46 2.20
CA ARG A 122 -6.95 3.39 1.76
C ARG A 122 -7.79 2.49 2.66
N ASN A 123 -9.01 2.91 2.98
CA ASN A 123 -9.97 2.07 3.69
C ASN A 123 -10.48 0.97 2.77
N VAL A 124 -10.50 -0.28 3.24
CA VAL A 124 -11.15 -1.39 2.53
C VAL A 124 -12.52 -1.76 3.09
N ASP A 125 -13.02 -1.05 4.11
CA ASP A 125 -14.25 -1.34 4.88
C ASP A 125 -15.25 -2.27 4.16
N PRO A 126 -15.28 -3.56 4.56
CA PRO A 126 -16.20 -4.56 4.05
C PRO A 126 -17.58 -4.56 4.71
N GLU A 127 -17.87 -3.79 5.77
CA GLU A 127 -19.14 -3.86 6.51
C GLU A 127 -20.37 -3.51 5.64
N THR A 128 -20.20 -2.67 4.63
CA THR A 128 -21.24 -2.36 3.64
C THR A 128 -21.13 -3.18 2.35
N SER A 129 -20.09 -4.00 2.24
CA SER A 129 -19.79 -4.75 1.03
C SER A 129 -20.74 -5.94 0.88
N ARG A 130 -21.67 -5.82 -0.07
CA ARG A 130 -22.62 -6.89 -0.43
C ARG A 130 -22.29 -7.45 -1.81
N GLY A 131 -22.17 -8.76 -1.90
CA GLY A 131 -21.96 -9.49 -3.16
C GLY A 131 -23.17 -10.31 -3.58
N THR A 132 -23.34 -10.51 -4.89
CA THR A 132 -24.38 -11.36 -5.47
C THR A 132 -23.72 -12.54 -6.19
N LYS A 133 -24.17 -13.76 -5.92
CA LYS A 133 -23.75 -14.96 -6.65
C LYS A 133 -24.78 -15.27 -7.73
N THR A 134 -24.34 -15.31 -8.99
CA THR A 134 -25.19 -15.66 -10.14
C THR A 134 -24.62 -16.92 -10.80
N GLY A 135 -25.45 -17.93 -11.02
CA GLY A 135 -25.07 -19.16 -11.75
C GLY A 135 -25.20 -18.98 -13.25
N VAL A 136 -24.39 -19.71 -14.02
CA VAL A 136 -24.50 -19.80 -15.48
C VAL A 136 -25.11 -21.16 -15.83
N GLY A 137 -26.35 -21.17 -16.34
CA GLY A 137 -27.01 -22.31 -16.97
C GLY A 137 -28.04 -23.08 -16.12
N ASP A 138 -29.19 -23.39 -16.75
CA ASP A 138 -29.78 -24.74 -16.72
C ASP A 138 -29.30 -25.48 -17.97
#